data_AF-A0A8H6YZG1-F1
#
_entry.id   AF-A0A8H6YZG1-F1
#
_cell.length_a   1.000
_cell.length_b   1.000
_cell.length_c   1.000
_cell.angle_alpha   90.00
_cell.angle_beta   90.00
_cell.angle_gamma   90.00
#
_symmetry.space_group_name_H-M   'P 1'
#
loop_
_entity.id
_entity.type
_entity.pdbx_description
1 polymer ?
#
loop_
_entity_poly.entity_id
_entity_poly.type
_entity_poly.pdbx_seq_one_letter_code
_entity_poly.pdbx_strand_id
1 'polypeptide(L)'
;MELFKSFAVVGAGTIGLPIINALAARSVSVVLLSRPGSSPKTLPPSVKVVHVDYENPASVAEVLKQHRVDVVLSTVAIVGLAGQTSLVDAAKLAGVRLFSPSEYGGATDSEPPGTDNPAGGTGTKARIAKYLQSVGVPSMRGFCIPWLLGYTEYEKKFVVVGKGEAPVSFTAVSDIAGFVAYVLTSLPPSELQDRMFRLEGERTSLNDLGVQLNIPVVHVDRIEGDEVKTRLGKLLDSGAGSTGWDEENQREKTGSDAAGSANALWPGHRWKSIREVLNL
;
A
#
# COMPACT_ATOMS: atom_id res chain seq x y z
N MET A 1 25.58 9.02 1.42
CA MET A 1 24.75 8.72 2.60
C MET A 1 24.48 7.22 2.62
N GLU A 2 24.54 6.56 3.77
CA GLU A 2 24.43 5.09 3.84
C GLU A 2 22.99 4.59 3.56
N LEU A 3 22.89 3.50 2.82
CA LEU A 3 21.66 2.76 2.54
C LEU A 3 21.07 2.18 3.83
N PHE A 4 19.75 1.94 3.85
CA PHE A 4 19.09 1.29 4.98
C PHE A 4 19.44 -0.20 5.09
N LYS A 5 19.58 -0.69 6.32
CA LYS A 5 20.01 -2.05 6.63
C LYS A 5 19.11 -2.76 7.64
N SER A 6 18.29 -2.05 8.41
CA SER A 6 17.40 -2.65 9.40
C SER A 6 15.95 -2.16 9.27
N PHE A 7 15.02 -3.09 9.17
CA PHE A 7 13.62 -2.82 8.88
C PHE A 7 12.72 -3.41 9.96
N ALA A 8 11.81 -2.61 10.50
CA ALA A 8 10.67 -3.11 11.26
C ALA A 8 9.43 -3.14 10.37
N VAL A 9 8.72 -4.26 10.32
CA VAL A 9 7.45 -4.38 9.62
C VAL A 9 6.34 -4.59 10.64
N VAL A 10 5.25 -3.83 10.51
CA VAL A 10 4.03 -3.97 11.30
C VAL A 10 2.94 -4.53 10.39
N GLY A 11 2.38 -5.68 10.78
CA GLY A 11 1.41 -6.43 9.99
C GLY A 11 2.08 -7.43 9.04
N ALA A 12 1.62 -8.68 9.09
CA ALA A 12 2.08 -9.78 8.21
C ALA A 12 0.92 -10.32 7.36
N GLY A 13 0.05 -9.41 6.89
CA GLY A 13 -1.10 -9.73 6.06
C GLY A 13 -0.74 -9.85 4.57
N THR A 14 -1.72 -9.56 3.71
CA THR A 14 -1.62 -9.67 2.24
C THR A 14 -0.44 -8.90 1.65
N ILE A 15 -0.12 -7.72 2.18
CA ILE A 15 0.99 -6.89 1.71
C ILE A 15 2.26 -7.10 2.56
N GLY A 16 2.11 -7.12 3.88
CA GLY A 16 3.24 -7.21 4.81
C GLY A 16 4.07 -8.48 4.69
N LEU A 17 3.45 -9.66 4.60
CA LEU A 17 4.20 -10.91 4.52
C LEU A 17 5.06 -11.01 3.23
N PRO A 18 4.53 -10.68 2.04
CA PRO A 18 5.35 -10.57 0.84
C PRO A 18 6.51 -9.57 0.96
N ILE A 19 6.30 -8.39 1.56
CA ILE A 19 7.37 -7.41 1.81
C ILE A 19 8.44 -7.99 2.74
N ILE A 20 8.04 -8.66 3.83
CA ILE A 20 8.95 -9.33 4.76
C ILE A 20 9.81 -10.35 4.03
N ASN A 21 9.21 -11.19 3.18
CA ASN A 21 9.94 -12.19 2.39
C ASN A 21 10.92 -11.53 1.40
N ALA A 22 10.47 -10.48 0.70
CA ALA A 22 11.30 -9.76 -0.26
C ALA A 22 12.49 -9.04 0.39
N LEU A 23 12.30 -8.48 1.60
CA LEU A 23 13.39 -7.90 2.39
C LEU A 23 14.34 -8.98 2.93
N ALA A 24 13.80 -10.09 3.47
CA ALA A 24 14.58 -11.18 4.04
C ALA A 24 15.44 -11.92 2.99
N ALA A 25 15.07 -11.85 1.72
CA ALA A 25 15.86 -12.34 0.60
C ALA A 25 17.08 -11.44 0.27
N ARG A 26 17.24 -10.31 0.98
CA ARG A 26 18.33 -9.35 0.81
C ARG A 26 19.21 -9.37 2.05
N SER A 27 20.45 -8.89 1.94
CA SER A 27 21.41 -8.83 3.06
C SER A 27 21.09 -7.68 4.03
N VAL A 28 19.90 -7.72 4.64
CA VAL A 28 19.37 -6.73 5.59
C VAL A 28 18.68 -7.42 6.78
N SER A 29 18.56 -6.71 7.89
CA SER A 29 17.86 -7.17 9.10
C SER A 29 16.38 -6.85 9.00
N VAL A 30 15.53 -7.82 9.35
CA VAL A 30 14.06 -7.64 9.37
C VAL A 30 13.51 -8.11 10.70
N VAL A 31 12.75 -7.24 11.36
CA VAL A 31 11.97 -7.56 12.56
C VAL A 31 10.48 -7.36 12.26
N LEU A 32 9.67 -8.39 12.49
CA LEU A 32 8.23 -8.30 12.50
C LEU A 32 7.77 -7.90 13.90
N LEU A 33 7.14 -6.74 14.02
CA LEU A 33 6.44 -6.36 15.23
C LEU A 33 5.02 -6.93 15.19
N SER A 34 4.65 -7.65 16.25
CA SER A 34 3.38 -8.35 16.35
C SER A 34 2.69 -8.05 17.67
N ARG A 35 1.35 -8.11 17.71
CA ARG A 35 0.63 -8.03 19.00
C ARG A 35 0.86 -9.33 19.79
N PRO A 36 0.83 -9.29 21.13
CA PRO A 36 0.74 -10.51 21.94
C PRO A 36 -0.43 -11.39 21.48
N GLY A 37 -0.23 -12.71 21.48
CA GLY A 37 -1.24 -13.69 21.05
C GLY A 37 -1.45 -13.81 19.53
N SER A 38 -0.78 -13.01 18.72
CA SER A 38 -0.79 -13.17 17.25
C SER A 38 0.28 -14.17 16.83
N SER A 39 -0.14 -15.26 16.17
CA SER A 39 0.78 -16.20 15.53
C SER A 39 0.95 -15.83 14.05
N PRO A 40 2.12 -15.33 13.62
CA PRO A 40 2.34 -15.10 12.20
C PRO A 40 2.31 -16.42 11.42
N LYS A 41 1.99 -16.32 10.12
CA LYS A 41 2.20 -17.43 9.18
C LYS A 41 3.68 -17.81 9.14
N THR A 42 4.04 -18.89 8.45
CA THR A 42 5.44 -19.27 8.21
C THR A 42 6.26 -18.07 7.72
N LEU A 43 7.31 -17.72 8.48
CA LEU A 43 8.23 -16.64 8.15
C LEU A 43 9.59 -17.21 7.71
N PRO A 44 10.39 -16.45 6.95
CA PRO A 44 11.78 -16.79 6.70
C PRO A 44 12.54 -16.95 8.02
N PRO A 45 13.46 -17.93 8.15
CA PRO A 45 14.21 -18.16 9.39
C PRO A 45 15.03 -16.95 9.91
N SER A 46 15.40 -16.03 9.01
CA SER A 46 16.15 -14.81 9.34
C SER A 46 15.30 -13.71 9.98
N VAL A 47 13.97 -13.82 9.92
CA VAL A 47 13.06 -12.79 10.42
C VAL A 47 12.79 -13.00 11.91
N LYS A 48 13.05 -11.98 12.71
CA LYS A 48 12.74 -11.99 14.15
C LYS A 48 11.33 -11.50 14.37
N VAL A 49 10.57 -12.17 15.25
CA VAL A 49 9.26 -11.70 15.69
C VAL A 49 9.43 -11.11 17.09
N VAL A 50 8.96 -9.88 17.28
CA VAL A 50 8.94 -9.22 18.58
C VAL A 50 7.51 -8.82 18.92
N HIS A 51 7.05 -9.24 20.08
CA HIS A 51 5.74 -8.85 20.57
C HIS A 51 5.80 -7.48 21.22
N VAL A 52 4.91 -6.59 20.80
CA VAL A 52 4.85 -5.21 21.30
C VAL A 52 3.42 -4.81 21.61
N ASP A 53 3.29 -3.94 22.61
CA ASP A 53 2.05 -3.25 22.90
C ASP A 53 2.03 -1.89 22.18
N TYR A 54 1.18 -1.77 21.17
CA TYR A 54 1.06 -0.55 20.36
C TYR A 54 0.37 0.59 21.11
N GLU A 55 -0.22 0.34 22.28
CA GLU A 55 -0.76 1.38 23.16
C GLU A 55 0.34 2.07 23.99
N ASN A 56 1.57 1.53 23.96
CA ASN A 56 2.73 2.08 24.66
C ASN A 56 3.87 2.44 23.67
N PRO A 57 3.85 3.67 23.08
CA PRO A 57 4.87 4.11 22.13
C PRO A 57 6.31 4.00 22.66
N ALA A 58 6.53 4.22 23.96
CA ALA A 58 7.87 4.15 24.55
C ALA A 58 8.42 2.72 24.52
N SER A 59 7.58 1.72 24.84
CA SER A 59 7.95 0.31 24.75
C SER A 59 8.30 -0.09 23.32
N VAL A 60 7.49 0.33 22.34
CA VAL A 60 7.77 0.10 20.91
C VAL A 60 9.07 0.78 20.50
N ALA A 61 9.32 2.02 20.95
CA ALA A 61 10.54 2.75 20.64
C ALA A 61 11.81 2.05 21.15
N GLU A 62 11.78 1.46 22.35
CA GLU A 62 12.90 0.69 22.87
C GLU A 62 13.19 -0.55 22.02
N VAL A 63 12.17 -1.26 21.56
CA VAL A 63 12.34 -2.38 20.61
C VAL A 63 12.98 -1.90 19.30
N LEU A 64 12.51 -0.78 18.74
CA LEU A 64 13.07 -0.20 17.52
C LEU A 64 14.55 0.16 17.69
N LYS A 65 14.94 0.76 18.82
CA LYS A 65 16.34 1.08 19.16
C LYS A 65 17.20 -0.17 19.34
N GLN A 66 16.71 -1.16 20.09
CA GLN A 66 17.42 -2.43 20.32
C GLN A 66 17.75 -3.15 19.02
N HIS A 67 16.85 -3.08 18.04
CA HIS A 67 17.02 -3.66 16.71
C HIS A 67 17.70 -2.70 15.71
N ARG A 68 18.11 -1.51 16.14
CA ARG A 68 18.75 -0.46 15.31
C ARG A 68 17.96 -0.19 14.03
N VAL A 69 16.65 -0.08 14.14
CA VAL A 69 15.75 0.02 12.98
C VAL A 69 15.97 1.34 12.24
N ASP A 70 16.31 1.26 10.96
CA ASP A 70 16.40 2.41 10.07
C ASP A 70 15.02 2.83 9.55
N VAL A 71 14.17 1.86 9.22
CA VAL A 71 12.89 2.06 8.54
C VAL A 71 11.77 1.28 9.21
N VAL A 72 10.65 1.94 9.46
CA VAL A 72 9.40 1.30 9.90
C VAL A 72 8.42 1.24 8.73
N LEU A 73 7.92 0.04 8.44
CA LEU A 73 6.93 -0.26 7.39
C LEU A 73 5.63 -0.70 8.04
N SER A 74 4.61 0.14 8.00
CA SER A 74 3.26 -0.22 8.45
C SER A 74 2.46 -0.78 7.28
N THR A 75 1.96 -2.00 7.42
CA THR A 75 1.13 -2.69 6.41
C THR A 75 -0.21 -3.16 7.00
N VAL A 76 -0.66 -2.45 8.04
CA VAL A 76 -1.92 -2.75 8.74
C VAL A 76 -3.13 -2.59 7.82
N ALA A 77 -4.13 -3.45 8.00
CA ALA A 77 -5.41 -3.32 7.30
C ALA A 77 -6.19 -2.05 7.76
N ILE A 78 -7.31 -1.77 7.10
CA ILE A 78 -8.17 -0.59 7.37
C ILE A 78 -8.47 -0.42 8.87
N VAL A 79 -8.77 -1.53 9.57
CA VAL A 79 -9.08 -1.53 11.01
C VAL A 79 -7.93 -1.08 11.90
N GLY A 80 -6.69 -1.15 11.43
CA GLY A 80 -5.48 -0.73 12.16
C GLY A 80 -4.98 0.66 11.78
N LEU A 81 -5.61 1.35 10.81
CA LEU A 81 -5.10 2.64 10.32
C LEU A 81 -5.03 3.69 11.43
N ALA A 82 -6.04 3.74 12.31
CA ALA A 82 -6.13 4.72 13.38
C ALA A 82 -4.98 4.62 14.40
N GLY A 83 -4.40 3.42 14.60
CA GLY A 83 -3.30 3.21 15.55
C GLY A 83 -1.93 3.66 15.05
N GLN A 84 -1.81 4.12 13.79
CA GLN A 84 -0.51 4.45 13.21
C GLN A 84 0.14 5.70 13.79
N THR A 85 -0.62 6.63 14.37
CA THR A 85 -0.05 7.83 15.03
C THR A 85 0.85 7.43 16.20
N SER A 86 0.39 6.50 17.05
CA SER A 86 1.18 5.91 18.14
C SER A 86 2.47 5.25 17.63
N LEU A 87 2.39 4.56 16.49
CA LEU A 87 3.55 3.94 15.85
C LEU A 87 4.54 4.98 15.28
N VAL A 88 4.02 6.11 14.76
CA VAL A 88 4.84 7.25 14.32
C VAL A 88 5.56 7.89 15.51
N ASP A 89 4.88 8.06 16.65
CA ASP A 89 5.51 8.56 17.88
C ASP A 89 6.64 7.63 18.34
N ALA A 90 6.41 6.32 18.34
CA ALA A 90 7.45 5.35 18.66
C ALA A 90 8.65 5.43 17.71
N ALA A 91 8.40 5.54 16.39
CA ALA A 91 9.45 5.67 15.39
C ALA A 91 10.27 6.96 15.59
N LYS A 92 9.61 8.07 15.89
CA LYS A 92 10.26 9.35 16.22
C LYS A 92 11.13 9.23 17.47
N LEU A 93 10.60 8.67 18.56
CA LEU A 93 11.34 8.45 19.81
C LEU A 93 12.55 7.53 19.63
N ALA A 94 12.48 6.60 18.69
CA ALA A 94 13.57 5.69 18.35
C ALA A 94 14.61 6.28 17.40
N GLY A 95 14.37 7.45 16.79
CA GLY A 95 15.26 8.03 15.79
C GLY A 95 15.25 7.30 14.45
N VAL A 96 14.11 6.67 14.10
CA VAL A 96 13.91 6.03 12.79
C VAL A 96 14.09 7.05 11.67
N ARG A 97 14.79 6.64 10.60
CA ARG A 97 15.22 7.52 9.50
C ARG A 97 14.19 7.65 8.38
N LEU A 98 13.26 6.69 8.28
CA LEU A 98 12.16 6.70 7.32
C LEU A 98 10.96 5.91 7.83
N PHE A 99 9.75 6.45 7.65
CA PHE A 99 8.50 5.76 7.96
C PHE A 99 7.67 5.54 6.70
N SER A 100 7.25 4.32 6.44
CA SER A 100 6.29 4.02 5.38
C SER A 100 4.94 3.64 5.99
N PRO A 101 3.93 4.53 5.94
CA PRO A 101 2.61 4.25 6.47
C PRO A 101 1.87 3.22 5.61
N SER A 102 0.78 2.67 6.15
CA SER A 102 -0.09 1.76 5.41
C SER A 102 -0.88 2.51 4.34
N GLU A 103 -0.27 2.66 3.18
CA GLU A 103 -0.82 3.34 2.01
C GLU A 103 -1.24 2.37 0.91
N TYR A 104 -0.45 1.33 0.64
CA TYR A 104 -0.55 0.26 -0.38
C TYR A 104 -1.95 0.03 -0.99
N GLY A 105 -2.40 0.99 -1.78
CA GLY A 105 -3.78 1.21 -2.19
C GLY A 105 -3.86 2.40 -3.17
N GLY A 106 -5.07 2.82 -3.53
CA GLY A 106 -5.29 3.98 -4.41
C GLY A 106 -4.65 5.26 -3.87
N ALA A 107 -4.36 6.20 -4.77
CA ALA A 107 -3.65 7.43 -4.43
C ALA A 107 -4.42 8.27 -3.41
N THR A 108 -3.71 8.80 -2.42
CA THR A 108 -4.25 9.61 -1.33
C THR A 108 -3.43 10.89 -1.17
N ASP A 109 -3.25 11.58 -2.30
CA ASP A 109 -2.38 12.77 -2.40
C ASP A 109 -2.88 13.93 -1.54
N SER A 110 -4.20 14.04 -1.41
CA SER A 110 -4.89 15.06 -0.63
C SER A 110 -6.04 14.45 0.19
N GLU A 111 -6.52 15.20 1.17
CA GLU A 111 -7.76 14.85 1.87
C GLU A 111 -8.92 15.19 0.92
N PRO A 112 -9.78 14.23 0.55
CA PRO A 112 -10.87 14.53 -0.37
C PRO A 112 -11.80 15.59 0.24
N PRO A 113 -12.28 16.57 -0.53
CA PRO A 113 -13.25 17.56 -0.03
C PRO A 113 -14.48 16.86 0.57
N GLY A 114 -14.92 17.30 1.76
CA GLY A 114 -16.13 16.77 2.41
C GLY A 114 -15.98 15.41 3.10
N THR A 115 -14.76 14.90 3.30
CA THR A 115 -14.54 13.70 4.12
C THR A 115 -14.33 14.01 5.60
N ASP A 116 -15.32 14.66 6.22
CA ASP A 116 -15.47 14.72 7.69
C ASP A 116 -15.85 13.36 8.28
N ASN A 117 -15.80 12.28 7.48
CA ASN A 117 -16.10 10.93 7.93
C ASN A 117 -14.83 10.24 8.45
N PRO A 118 -14.62 10.16 9.77
CA PRO A 118 -13.52 9.40 10.38
C PRO A 118 -13.52 7.90 10.04
N ALA A 119 -14.60 7.36 9.45
CA ALA A 119 -14.69 5.95 9.05
C ALA A 119 -14.15 5.65 7.62
N GLY A 120 -13.73 6.67 6.85
CA GLY A 120 -13.14 6.46 5.53
C GLY A 120 -11.63 6.15 5.59
N GLY A 121 -11.19 5.04 4.99
CA GLY A 121 -9.77 4.66 4.93
C GLY A 121 -8.88 5.74 4.32
N THR A 122 -9.35 6.43 3.27
CA THR A 122 -8.62 7.50 2.56
C THR A 122 -8.35 8.72 3.44
N GLY A 123 -9.37 9.23 4.16
CA GLY A 123 -9.20 10.39 5.04
C GLY A 123 -8.26 10.10 6.21
N THR A 124 -8.30 8.88 6.76
CA THR A 124 -7.37 8.46 7.81
C THR A 124 -5.92 8.41 7.30
N LYS A 125 -5.70 7.88 6.10
CA LYS A 125 -4.37 7.89 5.46
C LYS A 125 -3.82 9.30 5.24
N ALA A 126 -4.65 10.22 4.72
CA ALA A 126 -4.27 11.62 4.53
C ALA A 126 -3.88 12.30 5.86
N ARG A 127 -4.62 12.06 6.95
CA ARG A 127 -4.27 12.57 8.29
C ARG A 127 -2.94 12.04 8.81
N ILE A 128 -2.64 10.76 8.57
CA ILE A 128 -1.35 10.18 8.97
C ILE A 128 -0.19 10.79 8.18
N ALA A 129 -0.38 11.02 6.88
CA ALA A 129 0.63 11.71 6.06
C ALA A 129 0.89 13.14 6.57
N LYS A 130 -0.16 13.91 6.88
CA LYS A 130 -0.03 15.24 7.51
C LYS A 130 0.67 15.17 8.87
N TYR A 131 0.34 14.15 9.67
CA TYR A 131 0.94 13.97 10.99
C TYR A 131 2.44 13.67 10.92
N LEU A 132 2.86 12.76 10.02
CA LEU A 132 4.28 12.47 9.75
C LEU A 132 5.07 13.76 9.45
N GLN A 133 4.51 14.63 8.60
CA GLN A 133 5.10 15.92 8.27
C GLN A 133 5.15 16.85 9.50
N SER A 134 4.05 16.97 10.26
CA SER A 134 3.99 17.90 11.41
C SER A 134 4.95 17.51 12.53
N VAL A 135 5.25 16.22 12.69
CA VAL A 135 6.21 15.74 13.69
C VAL A 135 7.64 15.62 13.15
N GLY A 136 7.88 15.91 11.88
CA GLY A 136 9.21 15.90 11.25
C GLY A 136 9.82 14.50 11.06
N VAL A 137 8.98 13.47 10.87
CA VAL A 137 9.43 12.11 10.58
C VAL A 137 9.44 11.92 9.06
N PRO A 138 10.60 11.74 8.42
CA PRO A 138 10.66 11.55 6.97
C PRO A 138 9.85 10.32 6.56
N SER A 139 9.09 10.43 5.46
CA SER A 139 8.16 9.38 5.07
C SER A 139 8.34 8.88 3.64
N MET A 140 7.88 7.67 3.33
CA MET A 140 7.67 7.26 1.93
C MET A 140 6.30 6.62 1.77
N ARG A 141 5.60 6.95 0.68
CA ARG A 141 4.23 6.47 0.43
C ARG A 141 4.20 5.69 -0.88
N GLY A 142 3.65 4.48 -0.86
CA GLY A 142 3.49 3.64 -2.04
C GLY A 142 2.02 3.50 -2.41
N PHE A 143 1.66 3.92 -3.61
CA PHE A 143 0.33 3.79 -4.19
C PHE A 143 0.33 2.68 -5.25
N CYS A 144 -0.63 1.80 -5.12
CA CYS A 144 -0.79 0.60 -5.94
C CYS A 144 -2.22 0.11 -5.77
N ILE A 145 -2.81 -0.48 -6.79
CA ILE A 145 -4.09 -1.18 -6.60
C ILE A 145 -3.77 -2.67 -6.59
N PRO A 146 -3.65 -3.30 -5.41
CA PRO A 146 -3.53 -4.74 -5.38
C PRO A 146 -4.81 -5.32 -5.96
N TRP A 147 -4.66 -6.39 -6.74
CA TRP A 147 -5.74 -7.10 -7.45
C TRP A 147 -6.96 -7.47 -6.58
N LEU A 148 -6.84 -7.35 -5.25
CA LEU A 148 -7.88 -7.64 -4.26
C LEU A 148 -8.96 -6.55 -4.09
N LEU A 149 -8.92 -5.43 -4.82
CA LEU A 149 -9.98 -4.42 -4.77
C LEU A 149 -11.15 -4.80 -5.67
N GLY A 150 -11.92 -5.76 -5.16
CA GLY A 150 -13.33 -6.00 -5.47
C GLY A 150 -13.58 -6.46 -6.90
N TYR A 151 -13.91 -7.74 -7.07
CA TYR A 151 -15.03 -8.23 -7.87
C TYR A 151 -14.93 -9.76 -7.89
N THR A 152 -15.35 -10.37 -6.79
CA THR A 152 -15.57 -11.80 -6.71
C THR A 152 -16.89 -12.13 -7.39
N GLU A 153 -16.83 -13.09 -8.31
CA GLU A 153 -17.91 -13.93 -8.84
C GLU A 153 -19.25 -13.81 -8.08
N TYR A 154 -20.11 -12.88 -8.49
CA TYR A 154 -21.55 -13.11 -8.31
C TYR A 154 -21.98 -13.93 -9.52
N GLU A 155 -22.30 -15.21 -9.30
CA GLU A 155 -22.80 -16.10 -10.35
C GLU A 155 -21.85 -16.25 -11.57
N LYS A 156 -20.52 -16.23 -11.36
CA LYS A 156 -19.51 -16.25 -12.43
C LYS A 156 -19.56 -15.05 -13.39
N LYS A 157 -20.07 -13.90 -12.92
CA LYS A 157 -20.09 -12.64 -13.67
C LYS A 157 -19.25 -11.59 -12.95
N PHE A 158 -18.74 -10.65 -13.74
CA PHE A 158 -18.06 -9.45 -13.28
C PHE A 158 -19.10 -8.34 -13.17
N VAL A 159 -19.63 -8.13 -11.97
CA VAL A 159 -20.54 -7.01 -11.73
C VAL A 159 -19.72 -5.72 -11.80
N VAL A 160 -20.22 -4.66 -12.41
CA VAL A 160 -19.52 -3.37 -12.55
C VAL A 160 -20.49 -2.29 -12.15
N VAL A 161 -20.09 -1.42 -11.23
CA VAL A 161 -20.91 -0.27 -10.87
C VAL A 161 -20.60 0.86 -11.84
N GLY A 162 -21.63 1.42 -12.50
CA GLY A 162 -21.44 2.45 -13.51
C GLY A 162 -21.11 1.87 -14.89
N LYS A 163 -20.27 2.55 -15.68
CA LYS A 163 -19.96 2.18 -17.08
C LYS A 163 -18.81 1.17 -17.19
N GLY A 164 -17.85 1.20 -16.28
CA GLY A 164 -16.69 0.31 -16.27
C GLY A 164 -15.64 0.62 -17.34
N GLU A 165 -15.72 1.78 -17.98
CA GLU A 165 -14.84 2.21 -19.07
C GLU A 165 -13.58 2.92 -18.56
N ALA A 166 -13.64 3.49 -17.36
CA ALA A 166 -12.53 4.21 -16.79
C ALA A 166 -11.32 3.28 -16.57
N PRO A 167 -10.10 3.73 -16.90
CA PRO A 167 -8.90 2.93 -16.72
C PRO A 167 -8.57 2.78 -15.23
N VAL A 168 -8.19 1.57 -14.85
CA VAL A 168 -7.76 1.20 -13.49
C VAL A 168 -6.33 0.71 -13.55
N SER A 169 -5.49 1.19 -12.64
CA SER A 169 -4.16 0.62 -12.43
C SER A 169 -4.32 -0.69 -11.67
N PHE A 170 -3.53 -1.72 -11.98
CA PHE A 170 -3.43 -2.95 -11.20
C PHE A 170 -1.97 -3.27 -10.95
N THR A 171 -1.64 -3.76 -9.76
CA THR A 171 -0.27 -4.15 -9.41
C THR A 171 -0.26 -5.49 -8.70
N ALA A 172 0.56 -6.42 -9.19
CA ALA A 172 0.75 -7.71 -8.53
C ALA A 172 1.36 -7.52 -7.13
N VAL A 173 0.86 -8.27 -6.15
CA VAL A 173 1.39 -8.21 -4.77
C VAL A 173 2.89 -8.54 -4.73
N SER A 174 3.36 -9.46 -5.58
CA SER A 174 4.80 -9.76 -5.69
C SER A 174 5.61 -8.57 -6.22
N ASP A 175 5.06 -7.78 -7.13
CA ASP A 175 5.74 -6.60 -7.67
C ASP A 175 5.75 -5.47 -6.64
N ILE A 176 4.66 -5.26 -5.91
CA ILE A 176 4.61 -4.32 -4.78
C ILE A 176 5.71 -4.66 -3.78
N ALA A 177 5.77 -5.93 -3.35
CA ALA A 177 6.76 -6.37 -2.37
C ALA A 177 8.21 -6.26 -2.87
N GLY A 178 8.45 -6.71 -4.10
CA GLY A 178 9.77 -6.64 -4.72
C GLY A 178 10.24 -5.21 -4.92
N PHE A 179 9.36 -4.32 -5.39
CA PHE A 179 9.64 -2.91 -5.58
C PHE A 179 9.99 -2.23 -4.26
N VAL A 180 9.16 -2.40 -3.23
CA VAL A 180 9.40 -1.83 -1.89
C VAL A 180 10.75 -2.29 -1.34
N ALA A 181 11.03 -3.59 -1.40
CA ALA A 181 12.32 -4.13 -0.94
C ALA A 181 13.49 -3.60 -1.78
N TYR A 182 13.32 -3.45 -3.09
CA TYR A 182 14.33 -2.92 -3.99
C TYR A 182 14.65 -1.45 -3.65
N VAL A 183 13.66 -0.56 -3.62
CA VAL A 183 13.91 0.88 -3.43
C VAL A 183 14.51 1.16 -2.06
N LEU A 184 14.01 0.50 -1.01
CA LEU A 184 14.48 0.67 0.37
C LEU A 184 15.94 0.23 0.60
N THR A 185 16.46 -0.63 -0.26
CA THR A 185 17.81 -1.21 -0.08
C THR A 185 18.79 -0.86 -1.19
N SER A 186 18.33 -0.17 -2.24
CA SER A 186 19.14 0.15 -3.42
C SER A 186 19.19 1.64 -3.71
N LEU A 187 18.18 2.42 -3.28
CA LEU A 187 18.18 3.87 -3.46
C LEU A 187 18.72 4.58 -2.21
N PRO A 188 19.43 5.71 -2.37
CA PRO A 188 19.86 6.52 -1.24
C PRO A 188 18.64 7.12 -0.52
N PRO A 189 18.69 7.35 0.80
CA PRO A 189 17.51 7.85 1.51
C PRO A 189 16.98 9.20 1.01
N SER A 190 17.84 10.05 0.43
CA SER A 190 17.42 11.32 -0.20
C SER A 190 16.47 11.12 -1.40
N GLU A 191 16.45 9.93 -2.02
CA GLU A 191 15.51 9.58 -3.08
C GLU A 191 14.22 8.92 -2.54
N LEU A 192 14.12 8.70 -1.23
CA LEU A 192 12.99 8.05 -0.58
C LEU A 192 12.21 9.00 0.32
N GLN A 193 12.90 9.95 0.96
CA GLN A 193 12.30 10.89 1.92
C GLN A 193 11.27 11.80 1.27
N ASP A 194 10.07 11.75 1.83
CA ASP A 194 8.84 12.45 1.45
C ASP A 194 8.42 12.22 0.00
N ARG A 195 8.77 11.04 -0.53
CA ARG A 195 8.42 10.61 -1.88
C ARG A 195 7.14 9.77 -1.90
N MET A 196 6.37 9.99 -2.96
CA MET A 196 5.21 9.18 -3.32
C MET A 196 5.57 8.33 -4.54
N PHE A 197 5.39 7.02 -4.44
CA PHE A 197 5.69 6.05 -5.49
C PHE A 197 4.38 5.52 -6.06
N ARG A 198 4.16 5.71 -7.36
CA ARG A 198 2.97 5.24 -8.08
C ARG A 198 3.32 4.04 -8.92
N LEU A 199 2.75 2.88 -8.58
CA LEU A 199 3.03 1.60 -9.23
C LEU A 199 1.88 1.21 -10.15
N GLU A 200 2.21 0.70 -11.33
CA GLU A 200 1.22 0.21 -12.29
C GLU A 200 1.80 -1.00 -13.02
N GLY A 201 1.31 -2.20 -12.74
CA GLY A 201 1.73 -3.40 -13.46
C GLY A 201 0.96 -3.60 -14.76
N GLU A 202 -0.35 -3.39 -14.70
CA GLU A 202 -1.23 -3.37 -15.86
C GLU A 202 -2.26 -2.25 -15.72
N ARG A 203 -2.65 -1.67 -16.85
CA ARG A 203 -3.68 -0.64 -16.95
C ARG A 203 -4.78 -1.15 -17.87
N THR A 204 -5.98 -1.31 -17.34
CA THR A 204 -7.13 -1.80 -18.11
C THR A 204 -8.44 -1.24 -17.54
N SER A 205 -9.51 -1.26 -18.32
CA SER A 205 -10.86 -1.00 -17.82
C SER A 205 -11.47 -2.27 -17.19
N LEU A 206 -12.53 -2.11 -16.41
CA LEU A 206 -13.28 -3.24 -15.85
C LEU A 206 -14.00 -4.05 -16.95
N ASN A 207 -14.43 -3.39 -18.03
CA ASN A 207 -15.02 -4.03 -19.20
C ASN A 207 -13.99 -4.91 -19.94
N ASP A 208 -12.83 -4.33 -20.24
CA ASP A 208 -11.75 -5.04 -20.92
C ASP A 208 -11.21 -6.19 -20.07
N LEU A 209 -11.17 -6.02 -18.75
CA LEU A 209 -10.80 -7.09 -17.82
C LEU A 209 -11.76 -8.28 -17.91
N GLY A 210 -13.07 -8.04 -17.99
CA GLY A 210 -14.05 -9.10 -18.22
C GLY A 210 -13.79 -9.87 -19.52
N VAL A 211 -13.45 -9.16 -20.61
CA VAL A 211 -13.05 -9.78 -21.88
C VAL A 211 -11.76 -10.58 -21.72
N GLN A 212 -10.74 -10.01 -21.08
CA GLN A 212 -9.43 -10.65 -20.88
C GLN A 212 -9.55 -11.96 -20.09
N LEU A 213 -10.44 -12.02 -19.11
CA LEU A 213 -10.67 -13.18 -18.23
C LEU A 213 -11.76 -14.12 -18.75
N ASN A 214 -12.42 -13.80 -19.86
CA ASN A 214 -13.58 -14.52 -20.37
C ASN A 214 -14.71 -14.65 -19.32
N ILE A 215 -14.97 -13.55 -18.59
CA ILE A 215 -16.02 -13.43 -17.58
C ILE A 215 -17.06 -12.40 -18.09
N PRO A 216 -18.35 -12.76 -18.17
CA PRO A 216 -19.39 -11.81 -18.58
C PRO A 216 -19.47 -10.61 -17.63
N VAL A 217 -19.52 -9.41 -18.19
CA VAL A 217 -19.65 -8.16 -17.42
C VAL A 217 -21.12 -7.77 -17.30
N VAL A 218 -21.54 -7.36 -16.10
CA VAL A 218 -22.90 -6.87 -15.81
C VAL A 218 -22.83 -5.52 -15.14
N HIS A 219 -23.38 -4.50 -15.79
CA HIS A 219 -23.44 -3.14 -15.24
C HIS A 219 -24.63 -2.97 -14.31
N VAL A 220 -24.40 -2.30 -13.18
CA VAL A 220 -25.40 -1.97 -12.17
C VAL A 220 -25.19 -0.54 -11.66
N ASP A 221 -26.25 0.11 -11.19
CA ASP A 221 -26.11 1.42 -10.53
C ASP A 221 -25.58 1.29 -9.08
N ARG A 222 -25.82 0.13 -8.47
CA ARG A 222 -25.42 -0.22 -7.10
C ARG A 222 -25.38 -1.73 -6.90
N ILE A 223 -24.62 -2.18 -5.92
CA ILE A 223 -24.60 -3.58 -5.45
C ILE A 223 -25.49 -3.65 -4.22
N GLU A 224 -26.59 -4.40 -4.31
CA GLU A 224 -27.54 -4.52 -3.22
C GLU A 224 -26.92 -5.17 -1.98
N GLY A 225 -27.16 -4.57 -0.81
CA GLY A 225 -26.62 -5.06 0.46
C GLY A 225 -25.12 -4.80 0.68
N ASP A 226 -24.42 -4.15 -0.26
CA ASP A 226 -22.98 -3.89 -0.16
C ASP A 226 -22.64 -2.43 -0.56
N GLU A 227 -22.84 -1.51 0.39
CA GLU A 227 -22.55 -0.09 0.20
C GLU A 227 -21.05 0.19 0.00
N VAL A 228 -20.18 -0.63 0.61
CA VAL A 228 -18.73 -0.48 0.48
C VAL A 228 -18.30 -0.78 -0.95
N LYS A 229 -18.75 -1.90 -1.53
CA LYS A 229 -18.45 -2.20 -2.95
C LYS A 229 -19.15 -1.23 -3.89
N THR A 230 -20.35 -0.77 -3.57
CA THR A 230 -21.02 0.28 -4.36
C THR A 230 -20.18 1.56 -4.42
N ARG A 231 -19.67 2.02 -3.26
CA ARG A 231 -18.81 3.20 -3.18
C ARG A 231 -17.49 2.99 -3.92
N LEU A 232 -16.86 1.83 -3.75
CA LEU A 232 -15.62 1.49 -4.45
C LEU A 232 -15.83 1.47 -5.97
N GLY A 233 -16.89 0.82 -6.45
CA GLY A 233 -17.20 0.76 -7.88
C GLY A 233 -17.44 2.14 -8.48
N LYS A 234 -18.17 3.02 -7.78
CA LYS A 234 -18.34 4.43 -8.19
C LYS A 234 -17.01 5.20 -8.27
N LEU A 235 -16.09 4.93 -7.34
CA LEU A 235 -14.74 5.52 -7.33
C LEU A 235 -13.91 5.02 -8.52
N LEU A 236 -13.98 3.72 -8.84
CA LEU A 236 -13.32 3.19 -10.02
C LEU A 236 -13.89 3.80 -11.31
N ASP A 237 -15.21 3.89 -11.43
CA ASP A 237 -15.91 4.43 -12.60
C ASP A 237 -15.65 5.93 -12.80
N SER A 238 -15.33 6.68 -11.74
CA SER A 238 -14.96 8.09 -11.84
C SER A 238 -13.53 8.32 -12.35
N GLY A 239 -12.71 7.26 -12.49
CA GLY A 239 -11.29 7.35 -12.84
C GLY A 239 -10.32 7.26 -11.64
N ALA A 240 -10.83 7.32 -10.41
CA ALA A 240 -10.02 7.23 -9.20
C ALA A 240 -9.44 5.82 -8.91
N GLY A 241 -9.63 4.88 -9.84
CA GLY A 241 -8.91 3.60 -9.90
C GLY A 241 -7.47 3.70 -10.43
N SER A 242 -7.05 4.86 -10.93
CA SER A 242 -5.67 5.09 -11.36
C SER A 242 -4.78 5.50 -10.18
N THR A 243 -3.55 4.99 -10.13
CA THR A 243 -2.55 5.47 -9.15
C THR A 243 -2.07 6.90 -9.44
N GLY A 244 -2.34 7.42 -10.65
CA GLY A 244 -2.06 8.79 -11.06
C GLY A 244 -3.27 9.72 -11.00
N TRP A 245 -4.41 9.29 -10.43
CA TRP A 245 -5.61 10.12 -10.40
C TRP A 245 -5.44 11.38 -9.54
N ASP A 246 -5.78 12.53 -10.10
CA ASP A 246 -5.85 13.81 -9.41
C ASP A 246 -7.29 14.07 -8.95
N GLU A 247 -7.56 13.84 -7.67
CA GLU A 247 -8.89 14.05 -7.10
C GLU A 247 -9.31 15.53 -7.09
N GLU A 248 -8.37 16.47 -7.03
CA GLU A 248 -8.69 17.90 -7.02
C GLU A 248 -9.11 18.37 -8.41
N ASN A 249 -8.38 17.94 -9.44
CA ASN A 249 -8.59 18.36 -10.82
C ASN A 249 -9.44 17.38 -11.64
N GLN A 250 -9.85 16.26 -11.05
CA GLN A 250 -10.64 15.19 -11.66
C GLN A 250 -10.06 14.73 -13.01
N ARG A 251 -8.73 14.48 -13.03
CA ARG A 251 -7.99 14.07 -14.24
C ARG A 251 -6.73 13.26 -13.91
N GLU A 252 -6.13 12.63 -14.91
CA GLU A 252 -4.82 11.98 -14.74
C GLU A 252 -3.69 12.98 -14.57
N LYS A 253 -2.81 12.69 -13.61
CA LYS A 253 -1.51 13.36 -13.49
C LYS A 253 -0.58 12.91 -14.60
N THR A 254 0.41 13.75 -14.87
CA THR A 254 1.42 13.52 -15.92
C THR A 254 2.83 13.67 -15.34
N GLY A 255 3.85 13.28 -16.12
CA GLY A 255 5.25 13.41 -15.70
C GLY A 255 5.58 12.54 -14.49
N SER A 256 6.26 13.12 -13.49
CA SER A 256 6.72 12.42 -12.28
C SER A 256 5.59 11.88 -11.40
N ASP A 257 4.37 12.40 -11.55
CA ASP A 257 3.21 11.97 -10.78
C ASP A 257 2.21 11.13 -11.59
N ALA A 258 2.55 10.77 -12.82
CA ALA A 258 1.73 9.87 -13.63
C ALA A 258 1.57 8.48 -12.97
N ALA A 259 0.50 7.77 -13.33
CA ALA A 259 0.36 6.36 -12.98
C ALA A 259 1.59 5.58 -13.46
N GLY A 260 2.10 4.68 -12.62
CA GLY A 260 3.30 3.89 -12.93
C GLY A 260 4.61 4.69 -13.03
N SER A 261 4.64 5.98 -12.66
CA SER A 261 5.85 6.81 -12.77
C SER A 261 7.05 6.27 -11.98
N ALA A 262 6.79 5.50 -10.93
CA ALA A 262 7.85 4.89 -10.12
C ALA A 262 8.40 3.58 -10.72
N ASN A 263 7.75 2.98 -11.73
CA ASN A 263 8.18 1.71 -12.31
C ASN A 263 9.61 1.76 -12.86
N ALA A 264 9.99 2.90 -13.46
CA ALA A 264 11.30 3.11 -14.06
C ALA A 264 12.46 3.08 -13.04
N LEU A 265 12.16 3.24 -11.74
CA LEU A 265 13.16 3.17 -10.68
C LEU A 265 13.71 1.75 -10.48
N TRP A 266 13.00 0.71 -10.94
CA TRP A 266 13.43 -0.68 -10.86
C TRP A 266 13.83 -1.21 -12.24
N PRO A 267 15.04 -0.85 -12.74
CA PRO A 267 15.44 -1.13 -14.11
C PRO A 267 15.54 -2.63 -14.38
N GLY A 268 15.06 -3.04 -15.56
CA GLY A 268 15.05 -4.44 -15.98
C GLY A 268 13.97 -5.30 -15.32
N HIS A 269 13.18 -4.75 -14.38
CA HIS A 269 12.03 -5.47 -13.83
C HIS A 269 10.89 -5.51 -14.85
N ARG A 270 10.33 -6.70 -15.04
CA ARG A 270 9.13 -6.89 -15.85
C ARG A 270 7.93 -7.01 -14.92
N TRP A 271 7.09 -5.99 -14.94
CA TRP A 271 5.85 -5.96 -14.18
C TRP A 271 4.87 -7.00 -14.70
N LYS A 272 4.21 -7.71 -13.79
CA LYS A 272 3.30 -8.81 -14.12
C LYS A 272 1.96 -8.27 -14.56
N SER A 273 1.44 -8.83 -15.65
CA SER A 273 0.06 -8.68 -16.03
C SER A 273 -0.87 -9.47 -15.11
N ILE A 274 -2.16 -9.12 -15.15
CA ILE A 274 -3.23 -9.81 -14.42
C ILE A 274 -3.29 -11.29 -14.83
N ARG A 275 -3.17 -11.60 -16.13
CA ARG A 275 -3.17 -12.98 -16.64
C ARG A 275 -2.07 -13.82 -16.02
N GLU A 276 -0.86 -13.27 -15.95
CA GLU A 276 0.28 -13.96 -15.34
C GLU A 276 0.09 -14.21 -13.84
N VAL A 277 -0.52 -13.26 -13.13
CA VAL A 277 -0.85 -13.44 -11.70
C VAL A 277 -1.88 -14.55 -11.50
N LEU A 278 -2.82 -14.69 -12.42
CA LEU A 278 -3.89 -15.69 -12.37
C LEU A 278 -3.49 -17.05 -12.97
N ASN A 279 -2.29 -17.15 -13.55
CA ASN A 279 -1.83 -18.31 -14.30
C ASN A 279 -2.78 -18.70 -15.45
N LEU A 280 -3.28 -17.69 -16.18
CA LEU A 280 -4.16 -17.83 -17.35
C LEU A 280 -3.41 -17.63 -18.66
#